data_AF-R1ENB1-F1
#
_entry.id   AF-R1ENB1-F1
#
_cell.length_a   1.000
_cell.length_b   1.000
_cell.length_c   1.000
_cell.angle_alpha   90.00
_cell.angle_beta   90.00
_cell.angle_gamma   90.00
#
_symmetry.space_group_name_H-M   'P 1'
#
loop_
_entity.id
_entity.type
_entity.pdbx_description
1 polymer ?
#
loop_
_entity_poly.entity_id
_entity_poly.type
_entity_poly.pdbx_seq_one_letter_code
_entity_poly.pdbx_strand_id
1 'polypeptide(L)'
;MGCASSTPGGEASAPAPRLSQREREQKKPSTCGSLVWNDVAQGTLQLVWTENDPVEGALAFFETEAKVPAFKLTQNCGRSDIMKGLGGPNNTKFYQAWTQFIKLAQAWPGEFTHVLNMDAKPLAIYTTTEAIKVSRITRGEAVDLSQVTCVAIVPEASGAYQGVTSLELGMFKQNCKSGGGVVLDLVSSARSSAPPSPVHSSPVPAAA
;
A
#
# COMPACT_ATOMS: atom_id res chain seq x y z
N MET A 1 -48.96 -38.59 54.59
CA MET A 1 -49.55 -37.61 53.65
C MET A 1 -49.10 -36.23 54.08
N GLY A 2 -48.43 -35.49 53.20
CA GLY A 2 -47.87 -34.17 53.48
C GLY A 2 -46.70 -33.88 52.53
N CYS A 3 -46.98 -33.09 51.50
CA CYS A 3 -46.06 -32.62 50.46
C CYS A 3 -44.96 -31.71 51.04
N ALA A 4 -43.78 -31.71 50.44
CA ALA A 4 -43.28 -30.59 49.64
C ALA A 4 -41.81 -30.79 49.21
N SER A 5 -41.59 -30.41 47.96
CA SER A 5 -40.40 -30.41 47.11
C SER A 5 -39.31 -29.42 47.53
N SER A 6 -38.05 -29.76 47.21
CA SER A 6 -36.97 -28.79 47.00
C SER A 6 -36.07 -29.23 45.85
N THR A 7 -36.07 -28.45 44.77
CA THR A 7 -35.02 -28.37 43.74
C THR A 7 -34.18 -27.12 44.03
N PRO A 8 -32.87 -27.15 43.73
CA PRO A 8 -32.31 -26.15 42.82
C PRO A 8 -31.40 -26.83 41.77
N GLY A 9 -31.46 -26.51 40.48
CA GLY A 9 -31.08 -25.21 39.91
C GLY A 9 -29.57 -25.25 39.70
N GLY A 10 -29.06 -25.67 38.54
CA GLY A 10 -29.08 -24.87 37.31
C GLY A 10 -27.72 -24.17 37.19
N GLU A 11 -26.68 -24.93 36.85
CA GLU A 11 -25.30 -24.44 36.76
C GLU A 11 -25.15 -23.59 35.48
N ALA A 12 -24.83 -22.33 35.71
CA ALA A 12 -24.69 -21.28 34.71
C ALA A 12 -23.47 -21.56 33.81
N SER A 13 -23.74 -21.98 32.58
CA SER A 13 -22.76 -21.95 31.49
C SER A 13 -22.49 -20.49 31.12
N ALA A 14 -21.29 -20.01 31.46
CA ALA A 14 -20.82 -18.69 31.09
C ALA A 14 -20.75 -18.56 29.56
N PRO A 15 -21.39 -17.53 28.95
CA PRO A 15 -21.15 -17.23 27.55
C PRO A 15 -19.75 -16.62 27.40
N ALA A 16 -18.89 -17.29 26.63
CA ALA A 16 -17.63 -16.72 26.15
C ALA A 16 -17.89 -15.36 25.48
N PRO A 17 -17.01 -14.36 25.66
CA PRO A 17 -17.17 -13.06 25.02
C PRO A 17 -17.18 -13.24 23.50
N ARG A 18 -18.34 -12.96 22.89
CA ARG A 18 -18.47 -12.77 21.45
C ARG A 18 -17.52 -11.64 21.06
N LEU A 19 -16.38 -11.99 20.47
CA LEU A 19 -15.56 -11.04 19.74
C LEU A 19 -16.49 -10.28 18.80
N SER A 20 -16.59 -9.00 19.09
CA SER A 20 -17.69 -8.16 18.68
C SER A 20 -17.49 -7.86 17.21
N GLN A 21 -18.44 -8.29 16.38
CA GLN A 21 -18.60 -7.91 14.97
C GLN A 21 -18.91 -6.39 14.81
N ARG A 22 -18.35 -5.51 15.64
CA ARG A 22 -18.75 -4.09 15.75
C ARG A 22 -17.89 -3.10 14.98
N GLU A 23 -16.83 -3.51 14.30
CA GLU A 23 -15.99 -2.61 13.49
C GLU A 23 -15.69 -3.17 12.10
N ARG A 24 -16.67 -3.82 11.45
CA ARG A 24 -16.72 -3.80 9.98
C ARG A 24 -17.33 -2.45 9.59
N GLU A 25 -16.52 -1.42 9.67
CA GLU A 25 -16.83 -0.11 9.06
C GLU A 25 -17.36 -0.37 7.65
N GLN A 26 -18.56 0.14 7.34
CA GLN A 26 -19.13 0.12 6.00
C GLN A 26 -18.27 1.02 5.11
N LYS A 27 -17.12 0.51 4.69
CA LYS A 27 -16.23 1.17 3.75
C LYS A 27 -16.96 1.22 2.42
N LYS A 28 -17.08 2.40 1.83
CA LYS A 28 -17.57 2.56 0.45
C LYS A 28 -16.78 1.61 -0.46
N PRO A 29 -17.38 1.09 -1.56
CA PRO A 29 -16.67 0.21 -2.47
C PRO A 29 -15.43 0.93 -3.01
N SER A 30 -14.28 0.53 -2.48
CA SER A 30 -12.97 1.10 -2.77
C SER A 30 -12.17 0.05 -3.50
N THR A 31 -11.36 0.45 -4.48
CA THR A 31 -10.46 -0.50 -5.14
C THR A 31 -9.11 -0.45 -4.45
N CYS A 32 -8.53 -1.62 -4.18
CA CYS A 32 -7.27 -1.76 -3.48
C CYS A 32 -6.18 -2.24 -4.44
N GLY A 33 -5.02 -1.60 -4.40
CA GLY A 33 -3.80 -2.06 -5.06
C GLY A 33 -2.82 -2.60 -4.03
N SER A 34 -2.65 -3.91 -3.94
CA SER A 34 -1.77 -4.57 -2.98
C SER A 34 -0.42 -4.96 -3.57
N LEU A 35 0.66 -4.72 -2.84
CA LEU A 35 2.02 -5.14 -3.15
C LEU A 35 2.28 -6.52 -2.54
N VAL A 36 2.46 -7.52 -3.40
CA VAL A 36 2.64 -8.92 -2.98
C VAL A 36 4.02 -9.41 -3.44
N TRP A 37 4.73 -10.09 -2.54
CA TRP A 37 5.94 -10.82 -2.87
C TRP A 37 5.60 -12.20 -3.42
N ASN A 38 6.24 -12.56 -4.52
CA ASN A 38 6.16 -13.88 -5.10
C ASN A 38 7.57 -14.43 -5.31
N ASP A 39 7.86 -15.64 -4.83
CA ASP A 39 9.21 -16.22 -4.93
C ASP A 39 9.61 -16.62 -6.37
N VAL A 40 8.63 -16.64 -7.29
CA VAL A 40 8.85 -16.95 -8.71
C VAL A 40 9.89 -16.01 -9.34
N ALA A 41 10.70 -16.57 -10.25
CA ALA A 41 11.74 -15.88 -11.02
C ALA A 41 12.78 -15.17 -10.14
N GLN A 42 13.24 -15.85 -9.09
CA GLN A 42 14.18 -15.31 -8.10
C GLN A 42 13.60 -14.07 -7.40
N GLY A 43 12.34 -14.15 -6.97
CA GLY A 43 11.66 -13.05 -6.28
C GLY A 43 11.12 -11.97 -7.22
N THR A 44 9.82 -11.77 -7.18
CA THR A 44 9.06 -10.81 -7.98
C THR A 44 8.12 -10.04 -7.07
N LEU A 45 8.10 -8.72 -7.21
CA LEU A 45 7.06 -7.89 -6.60
C LEU A 45 5.94 -7.67 -7.61
N GLN A 46 4.71 -7.97 -7.18
CA GLN A 46 3.51 -7.88 -7.99
C GLN A 46 2.55 -6.87 -7.37
N LEU A 47 1.94 -6.06 -8.22
CA LEU A 47 0.74 -5.30 -7.90
C LEU A 47 -0.47 -6.19 -8.17
N VAL A 48 -1.31 -6.39 -7.16
CA VAL A 48 -2.56 -7.13 -7.27
C VAL A 48 -3.71 -6.18 -6.98
N TRP A 49 -4.59 -6.00 -7.96
CA TRP A 49 -5.81 -5.23 -7.79
C TRP A 49 -6.94 -6.10 -7.26
N THR A 50 -7.63 -5.61 -6.22
CA THR A 50 -8.77 -6.27 -5.61
C THR A 50 -9.90 -5.28 -5.36
N GLU A 51 -11.14 -5.78 -5.34
CA GLU A 51 -12.31 -4.99 -4.99
C GLU A 51 -12.56 -5.09 -3.48
N ASN A 52 -12.77 -3.93 -2.84
CA ASN A 52 -13.13 -3.73 -1.41
C ASN A 52 -12.02 -4.03 -0.39
N ASP A 53 -11.30 -5.14 -0.54
CA ASP A 53 -10.38 -5.63 0.48
C ASP A 53 -8.96 -5.84 -0.09
N PRO A 54 -7.89 -5.45 0.63
CA PRO A 54 -6.52 -5.74 0.23
C PRO A 54 -6.21 -7.24 0.30
N VAL A 55 -5.20 -7.68 -0.47
CA VAL A 55 -4.74 -9.08 -0.45
C VAL A 55 -4.11 -9.43 0.89
N GLU A 56 -4.49 -10.57 1.46
CA GLU A 56 -3.90 -11.09 2.70
C GLU A 56 -2.40 -11.39 2.51
N GLY A 57 -1.58 -10.93 3.46
CA GLY A 57 -0.12 -11.07 3.38
C GLY A 57 0.57 -10.08 2.43
N ALA A 58 -0.14 -9.06 1.95
CA ALA A 58 0.49 -7.96 1.20
C ALA A 58 1.49 -7.19 2.07
N LEU A 59 2.61 -6.76 1.46
CA LEU A 59 3.62 -5.94 2.11
C LEU A 59 3.13 -4.51 2.32
N ALA A 60 2.44 -3.97 1.32
CA ALA A 60 1.80 -2.67 1.38
C ALA A 60 0.55 -2.69 0.51
N PHE A 61 -0.36 -1.75 0.71
CA PHE A 61 -1.47 -1.52 -0.20
C PHE A 61 -1.76 -0.03 -0.30
N PHE A 62 -2.48 0.36 -1.34
CA PHE A 62 -3.16 1.64 -1.38
C PHE A 62 -4.62 1.44 -1.73
N GLU A 63 -5.48 2.29 -1.20
CA GLU A 63 -6.93 2.24 -1.40
C GLU A 63 -7.37 3.49 -2.11
N THR A 64 -8.19 3.34 -3.15
CA THR A 64 -8.72 4.47 -3.91
C THR A 64 -10.23 4.36 -4.05
N GLU A 65 -10.92 5.47 -3.83
CA GLU A 65 -12.34 5.61 -4.19
C GLU A 65 -12.53 5.88 -5.69
N ALA A 66 -11.44 6.15 -6.43
CA ALA A 66 -11.52 6.39 -7.86
C ALA A 66 -11.87 5.11 -8.62
N LYS A 67 -12.66 5.28 -9.69
CA LYS A 67 -13.05 4.17 -10.55
C LYS A 67 -11.83 3.62 -11.29
N VAL A 68 -11.35 2.46 -10.86
CA VAL A 68 -10.30 1.72 -11.56
C VAL A 68 -10.88 1.08 -12.82
N PRO A 69 -10.21 1.19 -13.98
CA PRO A 69 -10.66 0.55 -15.21
C PRO A 69 -10.83 -0.97 -15.03
N ALA A 70 -11.96 -1.52 -15.47
CA ALA A 70 -12.27 -2.94 -15.31
C ALA A 70 -11.17 -3.88 -15.85
N PHE A 71 -10.45 -3.48 -16.91
CA PHE A 71 -9.33 -4.27 -17.43
C PHE A 71 -8.22 -4.48 -16.39
N LYS A 72 -7.97 -3.54 -15.47
CA LYS A 72 -6.95 -3.72 -14.43
C LYS A 72 -7.34 -4.74 -13.37
N LEU A 73 -8.64 -5.00 -13.22
CA LEU A 73 -9.19 -5.99 -12.30
C LEU A 73 -9.29 -7.37 -12.97
N THR A 74 -9.60 -7.42 -14.27
CA THR A 74 -9.85 -8.68 -14.99
C THR A 74 -8.62 -9.22 -15.73
N GLN A 75 -7.74 -8.34 -16.21
CA GLN A 75 -6.54 -8.76 -16.94
C GLN A 75 -5.55 -9.43 -15.99
N ASN A 76 -5.13 -10.65 -16.34
CA ASN A 76 -4.20 -11.45 -15.54
C ASN A 76 -4.65 -11.62 -14.07
N CYS A 77 -5.97 -11.73 -13.84
CA CYS A 77 -6.58 -11.81 -12.50
C CYS A 77 -6.19 -10.64 -11.59
N GLY A 78 -6.09 -9.44 -12.15
CA GLY A 78 -5.74 -8.23 -11.42
C GLY A 78 -4.25 -8.08 -11.13
N ARG A 79 -3.40 -8.99 -11.64
CA ARG A 79 -1.97 -9.05 -11.29
C ARG A 79 -1.11 -8.38 -12.35
N SER A 80 -0.18 -7.55 -11.91
CA SER A 80 0.85 -6.91 -12.74
C SER A 80 2.21 -7.04 -12.08
N ASP A 81 3.19 -7.57 -12.80
CA ASP A 81 4.57 -7.65 -12.32
C ASP A 81 5.19 -6.24 -12.30
N ILE A 82 5.66 -5.79 -11.14
CA ILE A 82 6.38 -4.52 -11.01
C ILE A 82 7.84 -4.72 -11.40
N MET A 83 8.49 -5.71 -10.81
CA MET A 83 9.88 -6.04 -11.09
C MET A 83 10.20 -7.49 -10.68
N LYS A 84 11.02 -8.17 -11.48
CA LYS A 84 11.47 -9.57 -11.30
C LYS A 84 12.96 -9.61 -10.91
N GLY A 85 13.42 -10.73 -10.33
CA GLY A 85 14.82 -10.94 -9.97
C GLY A 85 15.28 -10.12 -8.77
N LEU A 86 14.42 -10.00 -7.76
CA LEU A 86 14.61 -9.19 -6.54
C LEU A 86 15.24 -9.98 -5.38
N GLY A 87 15.34 -11.30 -5.51
CA GLY A 87 15.88 -12.23 -4.52
C GLY A 87 17.41 -12.28 -4.46
N GLY A 88 18.10 -11.51 -5.31
CA GLY A 88 19.57 -11.42 -5.26
C GLY A 88 20.08 -10.74 -3.99
N PRO A 89 21.41 -10.79 -3.72
CA PRO A 89 22.03 -10.17 -2.55
C PRO A 89 21.95 -8.64 -2.58
N ASN A 90 21.70 -8.05 -3.74
CA ASN A 90 21.57 -6.61 -3.89
C ASN A 90 20.14 -6.15 -3.59
N ASN A 91 19.96 -5.43 -2.48
CA ASN A 91 18.67 -4.90 -2.06
C ASN A 91 18.24 -3.62 -2.80
N THR A 92 19.13 -3.01 -3.59
CA THR A 92 18.81 -1.80 -4.37
C THR A 92 17.64 -2.03 -5.33
N LYS A 93 17.61 -3.17 -6.04
CA LYS A 93 16.50 -3.49 -6.96
C LYS A 93 15.19 -3.67 -6.21
N PHE A 94 15.24 -4.27 -5.02
CA PHE A 94 14.07 -4.43 -4.17
C PHE A 94 13.51 -3.07 -3.76
N TYR A 95 14.35 -2.15 -3.28
CA TYR A 95 13.92 -0.79 -2.95
C TYR A 95 13.42 -0.01 -4.19
N GLN A 96 14.04 -0.20 -5.35
CA GLN A 96 13.54 0.37 -6.62
C GLN A 96 12.15 -0.16 -6.99
N ALA A 97 11.88 -1.44 -6.78
CA ALA A 97 10.57 -2.00 -7.04
C ALA A 97 9.50 -1.42 -6.10
N TRP A 98 9.86 -1.17 -4.83
CA TRP A 98 8.99 -0.44 -3.90
C TRP A 98 8.75 1.01 -4.33
N THR A 99 9.75 1.73 -4.83
CA THR A 99 9.53 3.09 -5.33
C THR A 99 8.60 3.11 -6.56
N GLN A 100 8.69 2.11 -7.44
CA GLN A 100 7.72 1.97 -8.53
C GLN A 100 6.30 1.75 -8.01
N PHE A 101 6.11 0.92 -6.97
CA PHE A 101 4.81 0.73 -6.33
C PHE A 101 4.26 2.03 -5.73
N ILE A 102 5.07 2.77 -4.98
CA ILE A 102 4.66 4.06 -4.37
C ILE A 102 4.33 5.10 -5.44
N LYS A 103 5.10 5.13 -6.55
CA LYS A 103 4.79 5.99 -7.70
C LYS A 103 3.45 5.62 -8.33
N LEU A 104 3.13 4.34 -8.43
CA LEU A 104 1.83 3.88 -8.91
C LEU A 104 0.72 4.26 -7.93
N ALA A 105 0.94 4.11 -6.63
CA ALA A 105 -0.02 4.51 -5.59
C ALA A 105 -0.34 6.01 -5.66
N GLN A 106 0.68 6.87 -5.84
CA GLN A 106 0.49 8.32 -5.97
C GLN A 106 -0.35 8.72 -7.20
N ALA A 107 -0.38 7.90 -8.25
CA ALA A 107 -1.19 8.16 -9.43
C ALA A 107 -2.71 7.99 -9.17
N TRP A 108 -3.09 7.40 -8.04
CA TRP A 108 -4.47 7.22 -7.64
C TRP A 108 -4.76 8.08 -6.39
N PRO A 109 -5.86 8.83 -6.36
CA PRO A 109 -6.25 9.55 -5.15
C PRO A 109 -6.64 8.53 -4.09
N GLY A 110 -5.93 8.51 -2.97
CA GLY A 110 -6.06 7.43 -2.02
C GLY A 110 -5.03 7.47 -0.91
N GLU A 111 -5.21 6.55 0.04
CA GLU A 111 -4.30 6.38 1.16
C GLU A 111 -3.37 5.20 0.88
N PHE A 112 -2.10 5.36 1.25
CA PHE A 112 -1.09 4.32 1.18
C PHE A 112 -0.82 3.78 2.59
N THR A 113 -0.78 2.46 2.72
CA THR A 113 -0.52 1.78 3.99
C THR A 113 0.61 0.77 3.80
N HIS A 114 1.66 0.93 4.59
CA HIS A 114 2.71 -0.09 4.73
C HIS A 114 2.24 -1.11 5.77
N VAL A 115 2.10 -2.40 5.42
CA VAL A 115 1.52 -3.41 6.32
C VAL A 115 2.61 -4.29 6.92
N LEU A 116 3.40 -4.95 6.07
CA LEU A 116 4.36 -5.98 6.45
C LEU A 116 5.72 -5.70 5.84
N ASN A 117 6.75 -6.02 6.61
CA ASN A 117 8.12 -6.14 6.10
C ASN A 117 8.39 -7.59 5.71
N MET A 118 9.30 -7.79 4.76
CA MET A 118 9.89 -9.09 4.54
C MET A 118 10.99 -9.33 5.58
N ASP A 119 10.95 -10.43 6.32
CA ASP A 119 11.97 -10.76 7.34
C ASP A 119 13.39 -10.77 6.78
N ALA A 120 13.56 -11.27 5.55
CA ALA A 120 14.85 -11.31 4.87
C ALA A 120 15.38 -9.91 4.48
N LYS A 121 14.49 -8.93 4.30
CA LYS A 121 14.80 -7.59 3.75
C LYS A 121 13.90 -6.52 4.39
N PRO A 122 14.06 -6.25 5.69
CA PRO A 122 13.24 -5.25 6.38
C PRO A 122 13.59 -3.84 5.89
N LEU A 123 12.57 -3.02 5.63
CA LEU A 123 12.75 -1.66 5.14
C LEU A 123 11.98 -0.63 5.99
N ALA A 124 12.39 0.61 5.85
CA ALA A 124 11.69 1.77 6.38
C ALA A 124 11.46 2.79 5.27
N ILE A 125 10.27 3.39 5.26
CA ILE A 125 9.85 4.39 4.29
C ILE A 125 9.78 5.74 4.99
N TYR A 126 10.52 6.71 4.48
CA TYR A 126 10.49 8.09 4.94
C TYR A 126 9.98 8.97 3.83
N THR A 127 9.18 9.97 4.20
CA THR A 127 8.60 10.95 3.28
C THR A 127 9.12 12.33 3.67
N THR A 128 9.23 13.21 2.68
CA THR A 128 9.40 14.65 2.91
C THR A 128 8.40 15.42 2.06
N THR A 129 7.98 16.57 2.58
CA THR A 129 6.99 17.48 1.97
C THR A 129 7.68 18.77 1.53
N GLU A 130 6.95 19.68 0.87
CA GLU A 130 7.48 21.01 0.54
C GLU A 130 7.88 21.81 1.78
N ALA A 131 7.25 21.55 2.93
CA ALA A 131 7.59 22.14 4.21
C ALA A 131 8.88 21.57 4.84
N ILE A 132 9.62 20.71 4.12
CA ILE A 132 10.91 20.13 4.57
C ILE A 132 10.73 19.19 5.78
N LYS A 133 9.48 18.90 6.17
CA LYS A 133 9.15 17.99 7.26
C LYS A 133 9.41 16.56 6.82
N VAL A 134 10.22 15.84 7.59
CA VAL A 134 10.49 14.42 7.41
C VAL A 134 9.53 13.61 8.27
N SER A 135 8.91 12.57 7.71
CA SER A 135 8.00 11.70 8.44
C SER A 135 8.20 10.25 8.02
N ARG A 136 8.31 9.36 9.02
CA ARG A 136 8.38 7.91 8.80
C ARG A 136 6.95 7.38 8.62
N ILE A 137 6.73 6.56 7.59
CA ILE A 137 5.48 5.82 7.45
C ILE A 137 5.52 4.65 8.43
N THR A 138 4.66 4.68 9.44
CA THR A 138 4.50 3.58 10.40
C THR A 138 3.76 2.42 9.75
N ARG A 139 4.05 1.21 10.18
CA ARG A 139 3.30 0.03 9.72
C ARG A 139 1.87 0.07 10.25
N GLY A 140 0.91 -0.24 9.39
CA GLY A 140 -0.53 -0.22 9.67
C GLY A 140 -1.15 1.18 9.66
N GLU A 141 -0.36 2.24 9.42
CA GLU A 141 -0.87 3.61 9.36
C GLU A 141 -1.14 4.00 7.90
N ALA A 142 -2.35 4.48 7.65
CA ALA A 142 -2.76 5.04 6.37
C ALA A 142 -2.18 6.44 6.20
N VAL A 143 -1.47 6.68 5.10
CA VAL A 143 -0.80 7.94 4.80
C VAL A 143 -1.22 8.44 3.43
N ASP A 144 -1.66 9.70 3.36
CA ASP A 144 -1.91 10.37 2.10
C ASP A 144 -0.59 10.78 1.43
N LEU A 145 -0.41 10.36 0.17
CA LEU A 145 0.80 10.65 -0.62
C LEU A 145 0.67 11.94 -1.45
N SER A 146 -0.45 12.66 -1.38
CA SER A 146 -0.70 13.83 -2.25
C SER A 146 0.24 15.00 -1.96
N GLN A 147 0.60 15.21 -0.69
CA GLN A 147 1.48 16.29 -0.23
C GLN A 147 2.96 15.89 -0.18
N VAL A 148 3.26 14.63 -0.52
CA VAL A 148 4.62 14.10 -0.43
C VAL A 148 5.42 14.51 -1.67
N THR A 149 6.53 15.21 -1.41
CA THR A 149 7.45 15.70 -2.43
C THR A 149 8.42 14.61 -2.86
N CYS A 150 8.94 13.87 -1.89
CA CYS A 150 9.98 12.89 -2.11
C CYS A 150 9.87 11.77 -1.07
N VAL A 151 10.18 10.54 -1.49
CA VAL A 151 10.15 9.34 -0.68
C VAL A 151 11.54 8.72 -0.66
N ALA A 152 11.99 8.31 0.51
CA ALA A 152 13.23 7.58 0.71
C ALA A 152 12.91 6.21 1.30
N ILE A 153 13.44 5.17 0.66
CA ILE A 153 13.32 3.79 1.12
C ILE A 153 14.71 3.35 1.54
N VAL A 154 14.87 3.02 2.81
CA VAL A 154 16.15 2.60 3.40
C VAL A 154 15.97 1.25 4.10
N PRO A 155 17.06 0.49 4.32
CA PRO A 155 17.01 -0.65 5.22
C PRO A 155 16.47 -0.23 6.59
N GLU A 156 15.66 -1.07 7.25
CA GLU A 156 15.07 -0.71 8.55
C GLU A 156 16.13 -0.44 9.62
N ALA A 157 17.25 -1.15 9.58
CA ALA A 157 18.38 -0.97 10.47
C ALA A 157 19.18 0.32 10.21
N SER A 158 18.84 1.10 9.18
CA SER A 158 19.54 2.33 8.83
C SER A 158 19.18 3.47 9.77
N GLY A 159 20.19 4.03 10.44
CA GLY A 159 20.05 5.25 11.26
C GLY A 159 19.96 6.55 10.45
N ALA A 160 19.83 6.49 9.11
CA ALA A 160 19.94 7.65 8.21
C ALA A 160 18.98 8.81 8.51
N TYR A 161 17.86 8.53 9.20
CA TYR A 161 16.85 9.52 9.58
C TYR A 161 16.50 9.47 11.07
N GLN A 162 17.32 8.80 11.89
CA GLN A 162 17.04 8.68 13.31
C GLN A 162 17.09 10.05 14.00
N GLY A 163 15.99 10.45 14.64
CA GLY A 163 15.86 11.76 15.28
C GLY A 163 15.68 12.94 14.32
N VAL A 164 15.53 12.70 13.02
CA VAL A 164 15.36 13.76 12.01
C VAL A 164 13.89 14.08 11.84
N THR A 165 13.50 15.31 12.16
CA THR A 165 12.12 15.82 11.99
C THR A 165 11.97 16.76 10.80
N SER A 166 13.05 17.42 10.39
CA SER A 166 13.10 18.33 9.25
C SER A 166 14.46 18.25 8.59
N LEU A 167 14.51 18.17 7.26
CA LEU A 167 15.76 18.02 6.51
C LEU A 167 15.59 18.52 5.08
N GLU A 168 16.48 19.42 4.65
CA GLU A 168 16.48 19.98 3.29
C GLU A 168 16.51 18.87 2.23
N LEU A 169 15.81 19.07 1.10
CA LEU A 169 15.62 18.05 0.08
C LEU A 169 16.94 17.45 -0.43
N GLY A 170 17.98 18.27 -0.66
CA GLY A 170 19.30 17.77 -1.07
C GLY A 170 19.90 16.82 -0.05
N MET A 171 19.88 17.21 1.24
CA MET A 171 20.37 16.40 2.35
C MET A 171 19.52 15.15 2.58
N PHE A 172 18.20 15.23 2.42
CA PHE A 172 17.29 14.09 2.47
C PHE A 172 17.72 13.01 1.47
N LYS A 173 17.90 13.39 0.20
CA LYS A 173 18.35 12.44 -0.83
C LYS A 173 19.73 11.86 -0.53
N GLN A 174 20.63 12.70 -0.01
CA GLN A 174 21.98 12.27 0.34
C GLN A 174 21.98 11.27 1.51
N ASN A 175 21.22 11.54 2.58
CA ASN A 175 21.07 10.63 3.72
C ASN A 175 20.52 9.27 3.29
N CYS A 176 19.53 9.26 2.39
CA CYS A 176 19.01 8.01 1.83
C CYS A 176 20.11 7.19 1.13
N LYS A 177 20.91 7.83 0.28
CA LYS A 177 21.99 7.17 -0.46
C LYS A 177 23.09 6.65 0.47
N SER A 178 23.51 7.48 1.44
CA SER A 178 24.48 7.09 2.47
C SER A 178 23.97 5.93 3.32
N GLY A 179 22.66 5.86 3.55
CA GLY A 179 22.00 4.77 4.26
C GLY A 179 21.77 3.49 3.44
N GLY A 180 22.28 3.41 2.20
CA GLY A 180 22.09 2.26 1.31
C GLY A 180 20.69 2.13 0.71
N GLY A 181 19.92 3.22 0.73
CA GLY A 181 18.54 3.26 0.24
C GLY A 181 18.38 3.79 -1.18
N VAL A 182 17.12 3.92 -1.59
CA VAL A 182 16.70 4.47 -2.88
C VAL A 182 15.68 5.59 -2.68
N VAL A 183 15.83 6.64 -3.48
CA VAL A 183 14.98 7.84 -3.44
C VAL A 183 14.01 7.83 -4.63
N LEU A 184 12.80 8.32 -4.40
CA LEU A 184 11.79 8.62 -5.40
C LEU A 184 11.36 10.08 -5.28
N ASP A 185 11.58 10.86 -6.34
CA ASP A 185 10.99 12.19 -6.48
C ASP A 185 9.56 12.08 -7.02
N LEU A 186 8.60 12.58 -6.25
CA LEU A 186 7.18 12.57 -6.60
C LEU A 186 6.73 13.90 -7.25
N VAL A 187 7.45 15.01 -7.02
CA VAL A 187 7.11 16.35 -7.57
C VAL A 187 7.26 16.47 -9.09
N SER A 188 7.75 15.44 -9.78
CA SER A 188 7.96 15.50 -11.24
C SER A 188 6.79 14.96 -12.08
N SER A 189 5.63 14.64 -11.51
CA SER A 189 4.53 14.06 -12.34
C SER A 189 3.11 14.53 -12.02
N ALA A 190 2.88 15.31 -10.95
CA ALA A 190 1.57 15.86 -10.62
C ALA A 190 1.22 17.10 -11.46
N ARG A 191 1.05 16.90 -12.78
CA ARG A 191 0.19 17.77 -13.62
C ARG A 191 -0.18 17.20 -15.00
N SER A 192 0.22 15.98 -15.37
CA SER A 192 -0.18 15.45 -16.68
C SER A 192 -0.31 13.92 -16.71
N SER A 193 -1.40 13.40 -16.16
CA SER A 193 -1.99 12.19 -16.72
C SER A 193 -3.49 12.22 -16.52
N ALA A 194 -4.17 13.03 -17.33
CA ALA A 194 -5.56 12.76 -17.65
C ALA A 194 -5.64 11.29 -18.15
N PRO A 195 -6.62 10.50 -17.72
CA PRO A 195 -6.83 9.18 -18.30
C PRO A 195 -7.04 9.35 -19.81
N PRO A 196 -6.54 8.43 -20.67
CA PRO A 196 -6.75 8.51 -22.10
C PRO A 196 -8.26 8.56 -22.35
N SER A 197 -8.74 9.70 -22.85
CA SER A 197 -10.13 9.87 -23.22
C SER A 197 -10.47 8.83 -24.30
N PRO A 198 -11.62 8.16 -24.22
CA PRO A 198 -12.04 7.25 -25.27
C PRO A 198 -12.15 8.03 -26.58
N VAL A 199 -11.39 7.58 -27.58
CA VAL A 199 -11.46 8.07 -28.96
C VAL A 199 -12.92 8.04 -29.42
N HIS A 200 -13.52 9.21 -29.58
CA HIS A 200 -14.82 9.37 -30.21
C HIS A 200 -14.63 9.10 -31.71
N SER A 201 -14.85 7.85 -32.12
CA SER A 201 -14.98 7.50 -33.53
C SER A 201 -16.16 8.27 -34.11
N SER A 202 -15.87 9.28 -34.92
CA SER A 202 -16.89 10.02 -35.66
C SER A 202 -17.57 9.10 -36.68
N PRO A 203 -18.90 9.16 -36.85
CA PRO A 203 -19.58 8.39 -37.87
C PRO A 203 -19.30 8.98 -39.27
N VAL A 204 -18.94 8.08 -40.18
CA VAL A 204 -18.80 8.35 -41.62
C VAL A 204 -20.17 8.75 -42.19
N PRO A 205 -20.30 9.89 -42.91
CA PRO A 205 -21.54 10.23 -43.57
C PRO A 205 -21.75 9.32 -44.79
N ALA A 206 -22.93 8.70 -44.86
CA ALA A 206 -23.41 7.98 -46.02
C ALA A 206 -23.61 8.95 -47.19
N ALA A 207 -22.89 8.72 -48.30
CA ALA A 207 -23.17 9.37 -49.56
C ALA A 207 -24.29 8.60 -50.30
N ALA A 208 -25.24 9.37 -50.81
CA ALA A 208 -26.36 8.97 -51.66
C ALA A 208 -25.92 8.58 -53.07
#